data_AF-A0A9E0J9M1-F1
#
_entry.id   AF-A0A9E0J9M1-F1
#
_cell.length_a   1.000
_cell.length_b   1.000
_cell.length_c   1.000
_cell.angle_alpha   90.00
_cell.angle_beta   90.00
_cell.angle_gamma   90.00
#
_symmetry.space_group_name_H-M   'P 1'
#
loop_
_entity.id
_entity.type
_entity.pdbx_description
1 polymer ?
#
loop_
_entity_poly.entity_id
_entity_poly.type
_entity_poly.pdbx_seq_one_letter_code
_entity_poly.pdbx_strand_id
1 'polypeptide(L)' 'EARDAVEDVIEPFLLQQGFIQRTPRGRMVCAKAYTHIGLTPPPQIQAGGQAGLFAEE' A
#
# COMPACT_ATOMS: atom_id res chain seq x y z
N GLU A 1 -24.05 -3.33 0.78
CA GLU A 1 -23.95 -4.48 -0.13
C GLU A 1 -22.71 -4.47 -1.01
N ALA A 2 -22.59 -3.66 -2.08
CA ALA A 2 -21.39 -3.76 -2.93
C ALA A 2 -20.07 -3.38 -2.22
N ARG A 3 -20.13 -2.53 -1.19
CA ARG A 3 -18.98 -2.16 -0.35
C ARG A 3 -18.50 -3.31 0.53
N ASP A 4 -19.43 -4.09 1.09
CA ASP A 4 -19.10 -5.22 1.96
C ASP A 4 -18.34 -6.29 1.17
N ALA A 5 -18.73 -6.53 -0.10
CA ALA A 5 -18.03 -7.46 -0.98
C ALA A 5 -16.56 -7.08 -1.25
N VAL A 6 -16.22 -5.78 -1.30
CA VAL A 6 -14.84 -5.33 -1.49
C VAL A 6 -14.00 -5.65 -0.26
N GLU A 7 -14.54 -5.36 0.93
CA GLU A 7 -13.81 -5.52 2.19
C GLU A 7 -13.72 -6.99 2.64
N ASP A 8 -14.77 -7.77 2.40
CA ASP A 8 -14.87 -9.16 2.86
C ASP A 8 -14.28 -10.18 1.87
N VAL A 9 -14.24 -9.86 0.56
CA VAL A 9 -13.80 -10.81 -0.48
C VAL A 9 -12.57 -10.33 -1.23
N ILE A 10 -12.52 -9.06 -1.63
CA ILE A 10 -11.46 -8.55 -2.51
C ILE A 10 -10.20 -8.22 -1.71
N GLU A 11 -10.32 -7.56 -0.57
CA GLU A 11 -9.18 -7.24 0.29
C GLU A 11 -8.34 -8.44 0.73
N PRO A 12 -8.91 -9.56 1.25
CA PRO A 12 -8.11 -10.70 1.66
C PRO A 12 -7.32 -11.27 0.48
N PHE A 13 -7.91 -11.31 -0.71
CA PHE A 13 -7.22 -11.74 -1.92
C PHE A 13 -6.07 -10.80 -2.30
N LEU A 14 -6.31 -9.48 -2.30
CA LEU A 14 -5.29 -8.49 -2.65
C LEU A 14 -4.16 -8.39 -1.60
N LEU A 15 -4.46 -8.60 -0.31
CA LEU A 15 -3.46 -8.73 0.75
C LEU A 15 -2.59 -9.97 0.52
N GLN A 16 -3.22 -11.12 0.27
CA GLN A 16 -2.51 -12.39 0.08
C GLN A 16 -1.61 -12.37 -1.16
N GLN A 17 -2.05 -11.72 -2.24
CA GLN A 17 -1.25 -11.53 -3.44
C GLN A 17 -0.15 -10.47 -3.30
N GLY A 18 -0.13 -9.70 -2.20
CA GLY A 18 0.84 -8.63 -1.97
C GLY A 18 0.61 -7.40 -2.83
N PHE A 19 -0.63 -7.18 -3.27
CA PHE A 19 -1.01 -6.00 -4.06
C PHE A 19 -1.35 -4.78 -3.20
N ILE A 20 -1.86 -5.00 -1.99
CA ILE A 20 -2.15 -3.91 -1.04
C ILE A 20 -1.58 -4.25 0.35
N GLN A 21 -1.24 -3.23 1.12
CA GLN A 21 -0.74 -3.31 2.49
C GLN A 21 -1.63 -2.48 3.42
N ARG A 22 -1.90 -3.00 4.62
CA ARG A 22 -2.55 -2.23 5.69
C ARG A 22 -1.52 -1.34 6.38
N THR A 23 -1.80 -0.04 6.45
CA THR A 23 -0.98 0.94 7.18
C THR A 23 -1.84 1.67 8.21
N PRO A 24 -1.26 2.28 9.26
CA PRO A 24 -2.01 3.08 10.24
C PRO A 24 -2.78 4.26 9.63
N ARG A 25 -2.37 4.70 8.43
CA ARG A 25 -3.01 5.80 7.69
C ARG A 25 -4.06 5.32 6.67
N GLY A 26 -4.27 4.01 6.55
CA GLY A 26 -5.21 3.41 5.61
C GLY A 26 -4.58 2.33 4.73
N ARG A 27 -5.29 1.97 3.65
CA ARG A 27 -4.87 0.97 2.67
C ARG A 27 -3.88 1.61 1.70
N MET A 28 -2.70 0.99 1.51
CA MET A 28 -1.68 1.45 0.58
C MET A 28 -1.45 0.40 -0.51
N VAL A 29 -1.29 0.84 -1.75
CA VAL A 29 -1.04 -0.05 -2.89
C VAL A 29 0.46 -0.35 -2.98
N CYS A 30 0.82 -1.61 -3.16
CA CYS A 30 2.20 -2.05 -3.30
C CYS A 30 2.73 -1.80 -4.72
N ALA A 31 4.04 -1.66 -4.90
CA ALA A 31 4.67 -1.49 -6.22
C ALA A 31 4.26 -2.59 -7.22
N LYS A 32 4.09 -3.83 -6.73
CA LYS A 32 3.61 -4.98 -7.54
C LYS A 32 2.25 -4.71 -8.19
N ALA A 33 1.33 -4.04 -7.49
CA ALA A 33 0.02 -3.72 -8.04
C ALA A 33 0.12 -2.64 -9.11
N TYR A 34 0.93 -1.61 -8.91
CA TYR A 34 1.21 -0.60 -9.92
C TYR A 34 1.75 -1.22 -11.21
N THR A 35 2.74 -2.12 -11.11
CA THR A 35 3.27 -2.84 -12.27
C THR A 35 2.22 -3.72 -12.96
N HIS A 36 1.35 -4.38 -12.18
CA HIS A 36 0.30 -5.24 -12.73
C HIS A 36 -0.75 -4.48 -13.55
N ILE A 37 -1.02 -3.22 -13.20
CA ILE A 37 -1.97 -2.35 -13.92
C ILE A 37 -1.26 -1.40 -14.92
N GLY A 38 0.05 -1.58 -15.14
CA GLY A 38 0.83 -0.78 -16.07
C GLY A 38 1.06 0.67 -15.64
N LEU A 39 0.92 0.97 -14.35
CA LEU A 39 1.18 2.30 -13.79
C LEU A 39 2.60 2.38 -13.21
N THR A 40 3.21 3.56 -13.31
CA THR A 40 4.46 3.86 -12.62
C THR A 40 4.18 4.02 -11.13
N PRO A 41 4.80 3.22 -10.24
CA PRO A 41 4.63 3.42 -8.81
C PRO A 41 5.11 4.81 -8.41
N PRO A 42 4.41 5.52 -7.51
CA PRO A 42 4.89 6.79 -6.99
C PRO A 42 6.28 6.56 -6.36
N PRO A 43 7.18 7.56 -6.41
CA PRO A 43 8.45 7.47 -5.70
C PRO A 43 8.12 7.10 -4.26
N GLN A 44 8.72 6.02 -3.75
CA GLN A 44 8.42 5.50 -2.42
C GLN A 44 8.65 6.61 -1.40
N ILE A 45 7.60 7.35 -1.04
CA ILE A 45 7.60 8.22 0.12
C ILE A 45 7.66 7.24 1.28
N GLN A 46 8.88 7.03 1.78
CA GLN A 46 9.19 6.05 2.83
C GLN A 46 8.19 6.22 3.97
N ALA A 47 7.18 5.36 4.01
CA ALA A 47 6.21 5.32 5.08
C ALA A 47 6.92 4.73 6.30
N GLY A 48 7.47 5.61 7.15
CA GLY A 48 7.97 5.25 8.48
C GLY A 48 9.48 5.20 8.67
N GLY A 49 10.25 5.85 7.80
CA GLY A 49 11.67 6.12 8.06
C GLY A 49 11.89 7.61 8.23
N GLN A 50 11.58 8.14 9.41
CA GLN A 50 12.05 9.46 9.82
C GLN A 50 13.58 9.44 10.04
N ALA A 51 14.34 8.77 9.17
CA ALA A 51 15.77 8.48 9.31
C ALA A 51 16.65 9.69 9.03
N GLY A 52 16.09 10.78 8.48
CA GLY A 52 16.79 12.04 8.22
C GLY A 52 16.48 13.17 9.19
N LEU A 53 15.49 13.03 10.09
CA LEU A 53 15.08 14.14 10.97
C LEU A 53 15.87 14.23 12.28
N PHE A 54 16.73 13.26 12.55
CA PHE A 54 17.70 13.29 13.65
C PHE A 54 19.15 13.15 13.13
N ALA A 55 19.39 13.39 11.84
CA ALA A 55 20.70 13.23 11.22
C ALA A 55 21.55 14.53 11.27
N GLU A 56 21.02 15.63 11.79
CA GLU A 56 21.78 16.86 12.00
C GLU A 56 21.56 17.41 13.41
N GLU A 57 22.69 17.46 14.13
CA GLU A 57 23.00 18.03 15.46
C GLU A 57 22.83 17.13 16.71
#